data_AF-A0A388NVQ1-F1
#
_entry.id   AF-A0A388NVQ1-F1
#
_cell.length_a   1.000
_cell.length_b   1.000
_cell.length_c   1.000
_cell.angle_alpha   90.00
_cell.angle_beta   90.00
_cell.angle_gamma   90.00
#
_symmetry.space_group_name_H-M   'P 1'
#
loop_
_entity.id
_entity.type
_entity.pdbx_description
1 polymer ?
#
loop_
_entity_poly.entity_id
_entity_poly.type
_entity_poly.pdbx_seq_one_letter_code
_entity_poly.pdbx_strand_id
1 'polypeptide(L)'
;MQNGLIFHASSAGGVYAGSENQPFTELTVPKPTTAYGAAKLKQEDCLREFSSRLDIRIVIGRISNLYGANQDLSKNQGLISTICSSILRRQPINLFVPLETSRNYIYVGDASRIIVDAAKIAVKDSGATRQFLKLVVADENLTIGNILNVAKNVFRIKPLITASSNAKINKQPRSIIFKSVSL
;
A
#
# COMPACT_ATOMS: atom_id res chain seq x y z
N MET A 1 -17.04 13.17 -27.57
CA MET A 1 -16.27 13.71 -26.43
C MET A 1 -15.31 12.62 -25.98
N GLN A 2 -14.02 12.90 -25.80
CA GLN A 2 -13.07 11.91 -25.30
C GLN A 2 -13.37 11.63 -23.82
N ASN A 3 -13.81 10.42 -23.52
CA ASN A 3 -14.08 9.96 -22.15
C ASN A 3 -12.76 9.80 -21.40
N GLY A 4 -12.34 10.84 -20.67
CA GLY A 4 -11.18 10.79 -19.81
C GLY A 4 -11.38 9.87 -18.60
N LEU A 5 -10.29 9.28 -18.11
CA LEU A 5 -10.23 8.51 -16.88
C LEU A 5 -9.18 9.11 -15.94
N ILE A 6 -9.52 9.29 -14.67
CA ILE A 6 -8.55 9.66 -13.64
C ILE A 6 -8.27 8.45 -12.76
N PHE A 7 -7.00 8.04 -12.66
CA PHE A 7 -6.57 7.10 -11.63
C PHE A 7 -5.98 7.88 -10.45
N HIS A 8 -6.44 7.59 -9.23
CA HIS A 8 -5.93 8.19 -8.01
C HIS A 8 -5.24 7.14 -7.13
N ALA A 9 -3.95 7.37 -6.86
CA ALA A 9 -3.16 6.56 -5.94
C ALA A 9 -3.47 6.93 -4.46
N SER A 10 -4.38 6.18 -3.86
CA SER A 10 -4.68 6.22 -2.42
C SER A 10 -3.83 5.20 -1.64
N SER A 11 -4.08 5.04 -0.35
CA SER A 11 -3.32 4.17 0.56
C SER A 11 -4.24 3.20 1.29
N ALA A 12 -4.06 1.89 1.07
CA ALA A 12 -4.82 0.88 1.81
C ALA A 12 -4.45 0.90 3.30
N GLY A 13 -3.16 0.83 3.62
CA GLY A 13 -2.68 0.81 5.01
C GLY A 13 -3.05 2.08 5.79
N GLY A 14 -3.07 3.25 5.16
CA GLY A 14 -3.44 4.51 5.82
C GLY A 14 -4.94 4.64 6.07
N VAL A 15 -5.75 4.23 5.10
CA VAL A 15 -7.22 4.40 5.13
C VAL A 15 -7.91 3.37 6.02
N TYR A 16 -7.38 2.14 6.09
CA TYR A 16 -7.95 1.06 6.91
C TYR A 16 -7.28 0.87 8.27
N ALA A 17 -6.40 1.79 8.68
CA ALA A 17 -5.53 1.62 9.85
C ALA A 17 -6.26 1.34 11.18
N GLY A 18 -7.50 1.81 11.32
CA GLY A 18 -8.36 1.59 12.50
C GLY A 18 -9.64 0.82 12.17
N SER A 19 -9.75 0.25 10.97
CA SER A 19 -10.89 -0.60 10.59
C SER A 19 -10.84 -1.92 11.36
N GLU A 20 -12.00 -2.56 11.50
CA GLU A 20 -12.18 -3.81 12.25
C GLU A 20 -12.55 -4.96 11.29
N ASN A 21 -12.42 -6.21 11.75
CA ASN A 21 -12.77 -7.42 10.99
C ASN A 21 -11.94 -7.64 9.70
N GLN A 22 -10.65 -7.95 9.88
CA GLN A 22 -9.79 -8.38 8.77
C GLN A 22 -10.21 -9.76 8.23
N PRO A 23 -9.96 -10.07 6.93
CA PRO A 23 -9.23 -9.26 5.95
C PRO A 23 -10.04 -8.08 5.41
N PHE A 24 -9.37 -6.94 5.22
CA PHE A 24 -10.01 -5.75 4.66
C PHE A 24 -10.17 -5.86 3.15
N THR A 25 -11.34 -5.47 2.66
CA THR A 25 -11.71 -5.47 1.24
C THR A 25 -12.13 -4.07 0.81
N GLU A 26 -12.42 -3.88 -0.47
CA GLU A 26 -13.01 -2.65 -1.02
C GLU A 26 -14.34 -2.28 -0.34
N LEU A 27 -15.05 -3.26 0.23
CA LEU A 27 -16.32 -3.08 0.94
C LEU A 27 -16.14 -2.69 2.41
N THR A 28 -14.93 -2.85 2.96
CA THR A 28 -14.65 -2.46 4.35
C THR A 28 -14.81 -0.95 4.52
N VAL A 29 -15.44 -0.52 5.62
CA VAL A 29 -15.56 0.91 5.95
C VAL A 29 -14.18 1.47 6.32
N PRO A 30 -13.73 2.55 5.66
CA PRO A 30 -12.44 3.17 5.96
C PRO A 30 -12.48 3.86 7.33
N LYS A 31 -11.44 3.65 8.14
CA LYS A 31 -11.29 4.26 9.48
C LYS A 31 -9.81 4.64 9.68
N PRO A 32 -9.36 5.78 9.14
CA PRO A 32 -7.97 6.20 9.27
C PRO A 32 -7.65 6.62 10.71
N THR A 33 -6.45 6.28 11.19
CA THR A 33 -5.97 6.65 12.54
C THR A 33 -4.85 7.69 12.52
N THR A 34 -4.45 8.13 11.32
CA THR A 34 -3.36 9.09 11.10
C THR A 34 -3.82 10.23 10.21
N ALA A 35 -3.18 11.40 10.34
CA ALA A 35 -3.45 12.56 9.48
C ALA A 35 -3.21 12.24 7.98
N TYR A 36 -2.21 11.42 7.67
CA TYR A 36 -1.96 10.95 6.31
C TYR A 36 -3.12 10.12 5.76
N GLY A 37 -3.62 9.14 6.53
CA GLY A 37 -4.77 8.32 6.16
C GLY A 37 -6.04 9.15 5.97
N ALA A 38 -6.29 10.10 6.86
CA ALA A 38 -7.43 11.02 6.76
C ALA A 38 -7.32 11.93 5.53
N ALA A 39 -6.13 12.44 5.23
CA ALA A 39 -5.90 13.25 4.04
C ALA A 39 -6.11 12.45 2.74
N LYS A 40 -5.66 11.18 2.70
CA LYS A 40 -5.94 10.27 1.58
C LYS A 40 -7.43 10.03 1.39
N LEU A 41 -8.16 9.75 2.47
CA LEU A 41 -9.61 9.56 2.38
C LEU A 41 -10.33 10.84 1.89
N LYS A 42 -9.92 12.01 2.37
CA LYS A 42 -10.46 13.31 1.89
C LYS A 42 -10.18 13.55 0.40
N GLN A 43 -9.03 13.13 -0.11
CA GLN A 43 -8.72 13.18 -1.55
C GLN A 43 -9.66 12.28 -2.35
N GLU A 44 -9.98 11.09 -1.84
CA GLU A 44 -10.95 10.18 -2.47
C GLU A 44 -12.34 10.83 -2.55
N ASP A 45 -12.82 11.41 -1.45
CA ASP A 45 -14.15 12.04 -1.40
C ASP A 45 -14.26 13.24 -2.36
N CYS A 46 -13.22 14.07 -2.44
CA CYS A 46 -13.15 15.18 -3.39
C CYS A 46 -13.24 14.69 -4.85
N LEU A 47 -12.56 13.58 -5.17
CA LEU A 47 -12.62 13.01 -6.51
C LEU A 47 -13.98 12.38 -6.82
N ARG A 48 -14.64 11.75 -5.84
CA ARG A 48 -16.01 11.24 -6.01
C ARG A 48 -16.98 12.38 -6.32
N GLU A 49 -16.89 13.50 -5.59
CA GLU A 49 -17.70 14.69 -5.87
C GLU A 49 -17.43 15.24 -7.28
N PHE A 50 -16.15 15.36 -7.66
CA PHE A 50 -15.74 15.81 -8.99
C PHE A 50 -16.27 14.90 -10.11
N SER A 51 -16.19 13.58 -9.93
CA SER A 51 -16.72 12.57 -10.84
C SER A 51 -18.23 12.74 -11.04
N SER A 52 -19.00 12.90 -9.95
CA SER A 52 -20.45 13.12 -10.02
C SER A 52 -20.83 14.41 -10.74
N ARG A 53 -20.03 15.47 -10.61
CA ARG A 53 -20.32 16.79 -11.20
C ARG A 53 -20.02 16.89 -12.69
N LEU A 54 -19.01 16.18 -13.17
CA LEU A 54 -18.50 16.31 -14.54
C LEU A 54 -18.70 15.05 -15.39
N ASP A 55 -19.35 14.02 -14.85
CA ASP A 55 -19.53 12.70 -15.49
C ASP A 55 -18.19 12.07 -15.95
N ILE A 56 -17.14 12.29 -15.17
CA ILE A 56 -15.80 11.75 -15.44
C ILE A 56 -15.62 10.44 -14.68
N ARG A 57 -15.06 9.43 -15.35
CA ARG A 57 -14.72 8.17 -14.71
C ARG A 57 -13.48 8.32 -13.83
N ILE A 58 -13.54 7.74 -12.63
CA ILE A 58 -12.41 7.70 -11.69
C ILE A 58 -12.16 6.27 -11.22
N VAL A 59 -10.89 5.92 -11.04
CA VAL A 59 -10.46 4.72 -10.31
C VAL A 59 -9.66 5.15 -9.10
N ILE A 60 -10.15 4.83 -7.91
CA ILE A 60 -9.42 4.99 -6.66
C ILE A 60 -8.66 3.69 -6.42
N GLY A 61 -7.33 3.73 -6.51
CA GLY A 61 -6.47 2.60 -6.17
C GLY A 61 -5.94 2.73 -4.76
N ARG A 62 -6.43 1.92 -3.82
CA ARG A 62 -5.87 1.84 -2.46
C ARG A 62 -4.69 0.87 -2.48
N ILE A 63 -3.46 1.41 -2.51
CA ILE A 63 -2.23 0.63 -2.66
C ILE A 63 -1.68 0.20 -1.28
N SER A 64 -1.23 -1.05 -1.14
CA SER A 64 -0.47 -1.50 0.03
C SER A 64 0.99 -1.00 0.01
N ASN A 65 1.91 -1.64 0.74
CA ASN A 65 3.30 -1.17 0.78
C ASN A 65 4.00 -1.49 -0.55
N LEU A 66 3.97 -0.51 -1.45
CA LEU A 66 4.62 -0.58 -2.75
C LEU A 66 6.14 -0.65 -2.58
N TYR A 67 6.80 -1.54 -3.30
CA TYR A 67 8.26 -1.63 -3.38
C TYR A 67 8.73 -1.97 -4.79
N GLY A 68 9.98 -1.65 -5.11
CA GLY A 68 10.58 -1.99 -6.39
C GLY A 68 11.70 -1.05 -6.80
N ALA A 69 12.18 -1.24 -8.04
CA ALA A 69 13.23 -0.40 -8.62
C ALA A 69 12.79 1.07 -8.71
N ASN A 70 13.77 1.98 -8.73
CA ASN A 70 13.59 3.43 -8.86
C ASN A 70 12.85 4.11 -7.70
N GLN A 71 12.65 3.43 -6.57
CA GLN A 71 12.17 4.09 -5.37
C GLN A 71 13.20 5.14 -4.90
N ASP A 72 12.71 6.36 -4.65
CA ASP A 72 13.51 7.44 -4.10
C ASP A 72 13.95 7.11 -2.67
N LEU A 73 15.24 6.79 -2.52
CA LEU A 73 15.87 6.43 -1.25
C LEU A 73 16.15 7.64 -0.34
N SER A 74 16.00 8.87 -0.83
CA SER A 74 16.13 10.08 0.00
C SER A 74 14.94 10.24 0.95
N LYS A 75 13.78 9.71 0.53
CA LYS A 75 12.61 9.56 1.39
C LYS A 75 12.87 8.34 2.26
N ASN A 76 12.97 8.54 3.58
CA ASN A 76 13.07 7.47 4.58
C ASN A 76 11.76 6.65 4.67
N GLN A 77 11.31 6.08 3.55
CA GLN A 77 10.06 5.35 3.38
C GLN A 77 10.33 4.07 2.58
N GLY A 78 9.63 2.99 2.91
CA GLY A 78 9.74 1.70 2.23
C GLY A 78 10.80 0.79 2.84
N LEU A 79 10.34 -0.13 3.69
CA LEU A 79 11.20 -1.04 4.45
C LEU A 79 12.14 -1.86 3.55
N ILE A 80 11.64 -2.44 2.46
CA ILE A 80 12.44 -3.30 1.57
C ILE A 80 13.61 -2.52 0.97
N SER A 81 13.36 -1.32 0.47
CA SER A 81 14.38 -0.43 -0.11
C SER A 81 15.42 0.00 0.93
N THR A 82 14.98 0.32 2.16
CA THR A 82 15.88 0.59 3.28
C THR A 82 16.75 -0.63 3.60
N ILE A 83 16.19 -1.83 3.69
CA ILE A 83 16.94 -3.07 3.96
C ILE A 83 18.00 -3.29 2.88
N CYS A 84 17.62 -3.24 1.60
CA CYS A 84 18.54 -3.41 0.48
C CYS A 84 19.68 -2.39 0.52
N SER A 85 19.34 -1.11 0.70
CA SER A 85 20.33 -0.02 0.78
C SER A 85 21.28 -0.19 1.97
N SER A 86 20.76 -0.53 3.15
CA SER A 86 21.56 -0.75 4.35
C SER A 86 22.53 -1.92 4.21
N ILE A 87 22.08 -3.03 3.61
CA ILE A 87 22.96 -4.19 3.34
C ILE A 87 24.10 -3.80 2.41
N LEU A 88 23.79 -3.12 1.30
CA LEU A 88 24.80 -2.68 0.33
C LEU A 88 25.80 -1.68 0.92
N ARG A 89 25.35 -0.82 1.83
CA ARG A 89 26.20 0.19 2.52
C ARG A 89 26.82 -0.33 3.83
N ARG A 90 26.57 -1.57 4.22
CA ARG A 90 26.99 -2.16 5.51
C ARG A 90 26.57 -1.31 6.73
N GLN A 91 25.37 -0.70 6.65
CA GLN A 91 24.80 0.11 7.72
C GLN A 91 23.78 -0.69 8.53
N PRO A 92 23.65 -0.43 9.84
CA PRO A 92 22.61 -1.05 10.66
C PRO A 92 21.22 -0.60 10.20
N ILE A 93 20.28 -1.54 10.22
CA ILE A 93 18.85 -1.31 10.00
C ILE A 93 18.22 -1.10 11.38
N ASN A 94 17.68 0.10 11.60
CA ASN A 94 16.95 0.41 12.82
C ASN A 94 15.50 -0.07 12.70
N LEU A 95 15.17 -1.14 13.42
CA LEU A 95 13.80 -1.67 13.47
C LEU A 95 13.10 -1.21 14.73
N PHE A 96 11.93 -0.59 14.52
CA PHE A 96 11.08 -0.06 15.58
C PHE A 96 9.86 -0.95 15.84
N VAL A 97 9.83 -2.16 15.30
CA VAL A 97 8.70 -3.09 15.47
C VAL A 97 9.23 -4.53 15.56
N PRO A 98 8.50 -5.44 16.23
CA PRO A 98 8.87 -6.85 16.29
C PRO A 98 9.00 -7.49 14.90
N LEU A 99 9.85 -8.50 14.75
CA LEU A 99 10.11 -9.16 13.46
C LEU A 99 8.88 -9.91 12.92
N GLU A 100 7.98 -10.29 13.81
CA GLU A 100 6.71 -10.97 13.53
C GLU A 100 5.67 -10.00 12.95
N THR A 101 5.95 -8.69 12.97
CA THR A 101 5.07 -7.69 12.36
C THR A 101 4.92 -7.97 10.88
N SER A 102 3.67 -8.14 10.45
CA SER A 102 3.32 -8.54 9.10
C SER A 102 2.63 -7.41 8.36
N ARG A 103 2.98 -7.23 7.09
CA ARG A 103 2.39 -6.24 6.19
C ARG A 103 2.26 -6.81 4.79
N ASN A 104 1.32 -6.28 4.02
CA ASN A 104 1.21 -6.57 2.60
C ASN A 104 2.22 -5.71 1.81
N TYR A 105 3.09 -6.35 1.04
CA TYR A 105 4.08 -5.68 0.19
C TYR A 105 3.82 -6.06 -1.27
N ILE A 106 3.59 -5.07 -2.12
CA ILE A 106 3.30 -5.28 -3.54
C ILE A 106 4.45 -4.77 -4.41
N TYR A 107 4.93 -5.61 -5.32
CA TYR A 107 5.97 -5.23 -6.27
C TYR A 107 5.40 -4.23 -7.28
N VAL A 108 6.20 -3.22 -7.65
CA VAL A 108 5.78 -2.15 -8.57
C VAL A 108 5.30 -2.67 -9.93
N GLY A 109 5.89 -3.76 -10.42
CA GLY A 109 5.44 -4.42 -11.65
C GLY A 109 4.02 -4.98 -11.51
N ASP A 110 3.72 -5.67 -10.42
CA ASP A 110 2.39 -6.22 -10.14
C ASP A 110 1.35 -5.12 -9.92
N ALA A 111 1.70 -4.11 -9.12
CA ALA A 111 0.85 -2.95 -8.90
C ALA A 111 0.50 -2.26 -10.23
N SER A 112 1.50 -2.05 -11.10
CA SER A 112 1.26 -1.41 -12.40
C SER A 112 0.29 -2.21 -13.28
N ARG A 113 0.39 -3.54 -13.29
CA ARG A 113 -0.56 -4.42 -14.01
C ARG A 113 -1.98 -4.28 -13.46
N ILE A 114 -2.15 -4.39 -12.16
CA ILE A 114 -3.46 -4.24 -11.51
C ILE A 114 -4.08 -2.87 -11.80
N ILE A 115 -3.28 -1.80 -11.76
CA ILE A 115 -3.74 -0.44 -12.06
C ILE A 115 -4.22 -0.31 -13.51
N VAL A 116 -3.43 -0.81 -14.46
CA VAL A 116 -3.79 -0.78 -15.89
C VAL A 116 -5.05 -1.60 -16.16
N ASP A 117 -5.19 -2.76 -15.52
CA ASP A 117 -6.37 -3.62 -15.69
C ASP A 117 -7.63 -2.98 -15.08
N ALA A 118 -7.52 -2.38 -13.89
CA ALA A 118 -8.61 -1.62 -13.28
C ALA A 118 -9.05 -0.45 -14.17
N ALA A 119 -8.10 0.27 -14.78
CA ALA A 119 -8.39 1.35 -15.72
C ALA A 119 -9.11 0.83 -16.98
N LYS A 120 -8.67 -0.29 -17.55
CA LYS A 120 -9.32 -0.91 -18.71
C LYS A 120 -10.75 -1.35 -18.40
N ILE A 121 -10.99 -1.93 -17.22
CA ILE A 121 -12.33 -2.32 -16.78
C ILE A 121 -13.23 -1.09 -16.68
N ALA A 122 -12.77 -0.02 -16.01
CA ALA A 122 -13.53 1.21 -15.88
C ALA A 122 -13.89 1.86 -17.23
N VAL A 123 -12.96 1.83 -18.20
CA VAL A 123 -13.20 2.36 -19.56
C VAL A 123 -14.21 1.52 -20.34
N LYS A 124 -14.16 0.20 -20.20
CA LYS A 124 -15.06 -0.74 -20.89
C LYS A 124 -16.45 -0.81 -20.25
N ASP A 125 -16.57 -0.38 -18.99
CA ASP A 125 -17.85 -0.36 -18.30
C ASP A 125 -18.84 0.56 -19.04
N SER A 126 -19.88 -0.07 -19.57
CA SER A 126 -20.98 0.57 -20.29
C SER A 126 -22.14 0.92 -19.33
N GLY A 127 -22.00 0.58 -18.05
CA GLY A 127 -22.98 0.91 -17.02
C GLY A 127 -23.04 2.40 -16.69
N ALA A 128 -23.92 2.74 -15.75
CA ALA A 128 -24.01 4.09 -15.19
C ALA A 128 -22.89 4.40 -14.19
N THR A 129 -22.11 3.41 -13.78
CA THR A 129 -21.03 3.57 -12.80
C THR A 129 -19.92 4.45 -13.38
N ARG A 130 -19.47 5.42 -12.57
CA ARG A 130 -18.32 6.29 -12.89
C ARG A 130 -17.21 6.21 -11.87
N GLN A 131 -17.47 5.61 -10.72
CA GLN A 131 -16.57 5.59 -9.59
C GLN A 131 -16.20 4.14 -9.28
N PHE A 132 -14.92 3.83 -9.42
CA PHE A 132 -14.39 2.49 -9.18
C PHE A 132 -13.40 2.54 -8.02
N LEU A 133 -13.38 1.50 -7.19
CA LEU A 133 -12.43 1.33 -6.10
C LEU A 133 -11.71 0.00 -6.30
N LYS A 134 -10.38 0.01 -6.19
CA LYS A 134 -9.58 -1.21 -6.26
C LYS A 134 -8.51 -1.24 -5.18
N LEU A 135 -8.43 -2.35 -4.45
CA LEU A 135 -7.27 -2.69 -3.65
C LEU A 135 -6.14 -3.15 -4.57
N VAL A 136 -5.01 -2.47 -4.50
CA VAL A 136 -3.78 -2.83 -5.21
C VAL A 136 -2.83 -3.44 -4.18
N VAL A 137 -2.98 -4.75 -3.98
CA VAL A 137 -2.34 -5.52 -2.91
C VAL A 137 -1.79 -6.83 -3.48
N ALA A 138 -0.78 -7.39 -2.82
CA ALA A 138 -0.31 -8.75 -3.10
C ALA A 138 -1.23 -9.79 -2.43
N ASP A 139 -1.18 -11.04 -2.88
CA ASP A 139 -2.00 -12.13 -2.33
C ASP A 139 -1.62 -12.50 -0.89
N GLU A 140 -0.36 -12.30 -0.53
CA GLU A 140 0.20 -12.71 0.75
C GLU A 140 0.81 -11.54 1.52
N ASN A 141 0.80 -11.69 2.84
CA ASN A 141 1.54 -10.79 3.73
C ASN A 141 2.89 -11.38 4.08
N LEU A 142 3.89 -10.51 4.23
CA LEU A 142 5.23 -10.89 4.67
C LEU A 142 5.53 -10.28 6.03
N THR A 143 6.11 -11.10 6.91
CA THR A 143 6.71 -10.60 8.14
C THR A 143 8.03 -9.90 7.84
N ILE A 144 8.45 -8.99 8.71
CA ILE A 144 9.77 -8.36 8.62
C ILE A 144 10.87 -9.42 8.68
N GLY A 145 10.71 -10.45 9.53
CA GLY A 145 11.60 -11.60 9.58
C GLY A 145 11.73 -12.32 8.23
N ASN A 146 10.61 -12.55 7.53
CA ASN A 146 10.64 -13.16 6.19
C ASN A 146 11.40 -12.28 5.20
N ILE A 147 11.15 -10.96 5.19
CA ILE A 147 11.84 -10.02 4.29
C ILE A 147 13.35 -10.03 4.55
N LEU A 148 13.78 -9.99 5.81
CA LEU A 148 15.19 -10.04 6.17
C LEU A 148 15.84 -11.36 5.74
N ASN A 149 15.13 -12.48 5.88
CA ASN A 149 15.62 -13.77 5.43
C ASN A 149 15.77 -13.84 3.91
N VAL A 150 14.78 -13.33 3.16
CA VAL A 150 14.86 -13.19 1.71
C VAL A 150 16.05 -12.31 1.32
N ALA A 151 16.21 -11.14 1.95
CA ALA A 151 17.33 -10.25 1.68
C ALA A 151 18.68 -10.92 1.97
N LYS A 152 18.82 -11.62 3.10
CA LYS A 152 20.02 -12.41 3.43
C LYS A 152 20.34 -13.44 2.35
N ASN A 153 19.33 -14.13 1.83
CA ASN A 153 19.52 -15.16 0.81
C ASN A 153 19.91 -14.57 -0.55
N VAL A 154 19.32 -13.42 -0.92
CA VAL A 154 19.63 -12.71 -2.17
C VAL A 154 21.03 -12.10 -2.13
N PHE A 155 21.36 -11.34 -1.08
CA PHE A 155 22.64 -10.62 -0.98
C PHE A 155 23.78 -11.50 -0.46
N ARG A 156 23.49 -12.67 0.12
CA ARG A 156 24.45 -13.53 0.84
C ARG A 156 25.17 -12.81 1.99
N ILE A 157 24.59 -11.72 2.49
CA ILE A 157 25.10 -10.89 3.60
C ILE A 157 24.07 -10.89 4.72
N LYS A 158 24.49 -11.14 5.96
CA LYS A 158 23.61 -11.04 7.13
C LYS A 158 23.30 -9.56 7.40
N PRO A 159 22.03 -9.13 7.40
CA PRO A 159 21.68 -7.75 7.71
C PRO A 159 22.08 -7.41 9.15
N LEU A 160 22.73 -6.26 9.33
CA LEU A 160 23.00 -5.70 10.66
C LEU A 160 21.71 -5.05 11.16
N ILE A 161 21.19 -5.50 12.30
CA ILE A 161 19.91 -5.03 12.84
C ILE A 161 20.16 -4.44 14.21
N THR A 162 19.68 -3.22 14.41
CA THR A 162 19.60 -2.62 15.75
C THR A 162 18.13 -2.56 16.14
N ALA A 163 17.77 -3.28 17.19
CA ALA A 163 16.43 -3.20 17.77
C ALA A 163 16.43 -2.09 18.83
N SER A 164 15.58 -1.08 18.66
CA SER A 164 15.40 -0.02 19.66
C SER A 164 14.00 -0.12 20.26
N SER A 165 13.92 -0.49 21.54
CA SER A 165 12.67 -0.52 22.30
C SER A 165 12.30 0.89 22.76
N ASN A 166 11.52 1.62 21.97
CA ASN A 166 10.96 2.91 22.37
C ASN A 166 9.49 2.74 22.82
N ALA A 167 9.13 3.18 24.03
CA ALA A 167 7.82 2.90 24.65
C ALA A 167 6.58 3.44 23.90
N LYS A 168 6.74 4.35 22.92
CA LYS A 168 5.65 4.85 22.05
C LYS A 168 5.24 3.88 20.92
N ILE A 169 5.91 2.73 20.79
CA ILE A 169 5.82 1.79 19.66
C ILE A 169 4.58 0.87 19.70
N ASN A 170 3.91 0.74 20.84
CA ASN A 170 2.80 -0.20 21.05
C ASN A 170 1.48 0.14 20.32
N LYS A 171 1.47 1.08 19.36
CA LYS A 171 0.26 1.56 18.68
C LYS A 171 0.04 1.02 17.26
N GLN A 172 1.03 0.36 16.66
CA GLN A 172 0.83 -0.23 15.32
C GLN A 172 0.30 -1.67 15.43
N PRO A 173 -0.70 -2.05 14.61
CA PRO A 173 -1.21 -3.42 14.61
C PRO A 173 -0.12 -4.40 14.17
N ARG A 174 -0.09 -5.57 14.80
CA ARG A 174 0.87 -6.65 14.49
C ARG A 174 0.68 -7.20 13.07
N SER A 175 -0.54 -7.17 12.55
CA SER A 175 -0.85 -7.58 11.18
C SER A 175 -1.95 -6.70 10.57
N ILE A 176 -1.84 -6.44 9.27
CA ILE A 176 -2.90 -5.85 8.46
C ILE A 176 -3.06 -6.71 7.20
N ILE A 177 -4.18 -7.41 7.08
CA ILE A 177 -4.47 -8.34 5.99
C ILE A 177 -5.49 -7.72 5.04
N PHE A 178 -5.23 -7.81 3.74
CA PHE A 178 -6.11 -7.36 2.67
C PHE A 178 -6.57 -8.54 1.81
N LYS A 179 -7.76 -8.45 1.25
CA LYS A 179 -8.28 -9.37 0.24
C LYS A 179 -9.08 -8.57 -0.79
N SER A 180 -8.51 -8.37 -1.97
CA SER A 180 -9.20 -7.64 -3.03
C SER A 180 -10.39 -8.46 -3.55
N VAL A 181 -11.50 -7.79 -3.81
CA VAL A 181 -12.65 -8.36 -4.53
C VAL A 181 -12.63 -7.93 -6.00
N SER A 182 -13.45 -8.60 -6.82
CA SER A 182 -13.61 -8.23 -8.23
C SER A 182 -14.11 -6.78 -8.35
N LEU A 183 -13.61 -6.10 -9.38
CA LEU A 183 -14.11 -4.80 -9.82
C LEU A 183 -15.48 -4.93 -10.47
#